data_AF-A0A661YSB4-F1
#
_entry.id   AF-A0A661YSB4-F1
#
_cell.length_a   1.000
_cell.length_b   1.000
_cell.length_c   1.000
_cell.angle_alpha   90.00
_cell.angle_beta   90.00
_cell.angle_gamma   90.00
#
_symmetry.space_group_name_H-M   'P 1'
#
loop_
_entity.id
_entity.type
_entity.pdbx_description
1 polymer ?
#
loop_
_entity_poly.entity_id
_entity_poly.type
_entity_poly.pdbx_seq_one_letter_code
_entity_poly.pdbx_strand_id
1 'polypeptide(L)'
;MYTAIQFVKRFISVGLLFIVFLIPTNAQNSKAFKNAVSKPCGTDKEFVRSLYQSILERDIEVSFAPGQGAVHLQSLQNGESRWKIIWSFFNSPEYLNKHKSHLEFIKDAYQSILGRQAKTRETKFWPDINRNDILRKFFNSEEYINLMANCPDIKHKTNFVSIAGQWNLTQDNGYTGTMTLQQNQFGKLSGTAIWNGYLKGTINGKILDNAIEFNINYPSGDIGLYKGTLTQNGIRIINGTVKGNNGVSANWNALKSVSSPNNNTYSTNNAISKNIQPWVIGLTYKIHYGTGSVWVEESGGGIGKDIAIDAFGNPWVIGSDNGIYYHNGNRWIQYPGSGKGIAISVAANGTPWIIGMDNHIYYGAGTKWVEQPGGGIGKDIAIDAFGNPWVIGSDNGIYYHNGIKWVEYPGNGQALAISISQDGTPWIIGMDNHIYHGTGTKWVEESGGGIGKDIAIDAFGNPWVIGSDNGIYYHNGNRWIQYPGGGKGYKIIIAQ
;
A
#
# COMPACT_ATOMS: atom_id res chain seq x y z
N MET A 1 -36.64 -45.08 -40.29
CA MET A 1 -38.02 -44.57 -40.51
C MET A 1 -38.84 -45.02 -39.30
N TYR A 2 -39.27 -44.10 -38.42
CA TYR A 2 -40.41 -44.18 -37.48
C TYR A 2 -40.54 -45.42 -36.55
N THR A 3 -40.78 -45.41 -35.22
CA THR A 3 -41.37 -44.44 -34.26
C THR A 3 -41.14 -44.96 -32.82
N ALA A 4 -41.35 -44.07 -31.84
CA ALA A 4 -41.31 -44.24 -30.38
C ALA A 4 -42.25 -45.32 -29.78
N ILE A 5 -41.99 -45.70 -28.50
CA ILE A 5 -42.98 -45.74 -27.40
C ILE A 5 -42.27 -45.83 -26.04
N GLN A 6 -42.81 -45.03 -25.11
CA GLN A 6 -42.55 -44.86 -23.68
C GLN A 6 -42.57 -46.14 -22.83
N PHE A 7 -41.78 -46.18 -21.75
CA PHE A 7 -42.31 -46.61 -20.44
C PHE A 7 -41.58 -45.91 -19.27
N VAL A 8 -42.36 -45.10 -18.54
CA VAL A 8 -42.03 -44.48 -17.27
C VAL A 8 -42.04 -45.53 -16.16
N LYS A 9 -40.97 -45.63 -15.37
CA LYS A 9 -41.07 -45.96 -13.93
C LYS A 9 -40.08 -45.12 -13.13
N ARG A 10 -40.64 -44.18 -12.37
CA ARG A 10 -40.01 -43.48 -11.25
C ARG A 10 -39.48 -44.50 -10.24
N PHE A 11 -38.22 -44.35 -9.83
CA PHE A 11 -37.82 -44.54 -8.44
C PHE A 11 -36.85 -43.42 -8.06
N ILE A 12 -37.29 -42.60 -7.10
CA ILE A 12 -36.46 -41.64 -6.39
C ILE A 12 -35.65 -42.46 -5.38
N SER A 13 -34.33 -42.43 -5.48
CA SER A 13 -33.47 -42.70 -4.33
C SER A 13 -32.29 -41.75 -4.39
N VAL A 14 -32.22 -40.90 -3.38
CA VAL A 14 -31.15 -39.96 -3.09
C VAL A 14 -29.89 -40.77 -2.81
N GLY A 15 -28.93 -40.72 -3.72
CA GLY A 15 -27.62 -41.34 -3.59
C GLY A 15 -26.54 -40.29 -3.79
N LEU A 16 -25.86 -39.96 -2.69
CA LEU A 16 -24.66 -39.13 -2.62
C LEU A 16 -23.77 -39.33 -3.86
N LEU A 17 -23.74 -38.33 -4.75
CA LEU A 17 -22.61 -38.20 -5.66
C LEU A 17 -21.45 -37.71 -4.81
N PHE A 18 -20.62 -38.63 -4.33
CA PHE A 18 -19.22 -38.32 -4.06
C PHE A 18 -18.61 -37.93 -5.41
N ILE A 19 -18.78 -36.65 -5.77
CA ILE A 19 -17.85 -36.02 -6.69
C ILE A 19 -16.55 -36.03 -5.92
N VAL A 20 -15.72 -37.03 -6.20
CA VAL A 20 -14.28 -36.86 -6.08
C VAL A 20 -13.99 -35.65 -6.96
N PHE A 21 -13.95 -34.48 -6.34
CA PHE A 21 -13.47 -33.28 -6.98
C PHE A 21 -12.02 -33.62 -7.30
N LEU A 22 -11.80 -34.05 -8.53
CA LEU A 22 -10.55 -33.83 -9.20
C LEU A 22 -10.34 -32.32 -9.11
N ILE A 23 -9.60 -31.92 -8.08
CA ILE A 23 -8.88 -30.66 -8.05
C ILE A 23 -8.31 -30.55 -9.45
N PRO A 24 -8.66 -29.54 -10.27
CA PRO A 24 -7.79 -29.19 -11.36
C PRO A 24 -6.55 -28.65 -10.65
N THR A 25 -5.66 -29.57 -10.32
CA THR A 25 -4.35 -29.23 -9.81
C THR A 25 -3.78 -28.33 -10.89
N ASN A 26 -3.39 -27.12 -10.51
CA ASN A 26 -2.63 -26.21 -11.35
C ASN A 26 -1.21 -26.79 -11.66
N ALA A 27 -1.04 -28.10 -11.53
CA ALA A 27 0.14 -28.89 -11.83
C ALA A 27 0.48 -28.90 -13.32
N GLN A 28 -0.46 -28.49 -14.20
CA GLN A 28 -0.14 -28.32 -15.62
C GLN A 28 0.67 -27.04 -15.90
N ASN A 29 0.59 -25.99 -15.06
CA ASN A 29 1.37 -24.76 -15.24
C ASN A 29 2.63 -24.66 -14.37
N SER A 30 2.69 -25.28 -13.19
CA SER A 30 3.90 -25.18 -12.34
C SER A 30 5.14 -25.86 -12.95
N LYS A 31 4.95 -26.92 -13.75
CA LYS A 31 6.05 -27.55 -14.50
C LYS A 31 6.63 -26.64 -15.58
N ALA A 32 5.82 -25.74 -16.16
CA ALA A 32 6.25 -24.88 -17.26
C ALA A 32 7.26 -23.80 -16.81
N PHE A 33 7.23 -23.41 -15.53
CA PHE A 33 8.06 -22.31 -15.02
C PHE A 33 9.18 -22.74 -14.07
N LYS A 34 9.38 -24.04 -13.83
CA LYS A 34 10.41 -24.59 -12.90
C LYS A 34 11.85 -24.12 -13.17
N ASN A 35 12.09 -23.58 -14.36
CA ASN A 35 13.39 -23.12 -14.86
C ASN A 35 13.32 -21.70 -15.45
N ALA A 36 12.20 -20.99 -15.23
CA ALA A 36 11.99 -19.65 -15.74
C ALA A 36 12.98 -18.70 -15.08
N VAL A 37 13.61 -17.84 -15.87
CA VAL A 37 14.51 -16.81 -15.37
C VAL A 37 13.82 -15.46 -15.37
N SER A 38 14.16 -14.64 -14.39
CA SER A 38 13.73 -13.24 -14.39
C SER A 38 14.32 -12.48 -15.59
N LYS A 39 13.78 -11.29 -15.84
CA LYS A 39 14.31 -10.30 -16.77
C LYS A 39 14.79 -9.06 -16.01
N PRO A 40 15.95 -9.09 -15.33
CA PRO A 40 16.43 -7.96 -14.50
C PRO A 40 16.65 -6.67 -15.27
N CYS A 41 16.84 -6.74 -16.60
CA CYS A 41 16.96 -5.59 -17.50
C CYS A 41 15.73 -5.37 -18.39
N GLY A 42 14.62 -6.09 -18.17
CA GLY A 42 13.37 -5.87 -18.94
C GLY A 42 12.64 -4.60 -18.49
N THR A 43 11.56 -4.22 -19.16
CA THR A 43 10.64 -3.16 -18.65
C THR A 43 10.08 -3.55 -17.28
N ASP A 44 9.56 -2.61 -16.49
CA ASP A 44 9.04 -2.95 -15.14
C ASP A 44 7.94 -4.01 -15.18
N LYS A 45 7.06 -3.97 -16.19
CA LYS A 45 6.03 -4.99 -16.38
C LYS A 45 6.64 -6.36 -16.68
N GLU A 46 7.64 -6.42 -17.57
CA GLU A 46 8.31 -7.68 -17.90
C GLU A 46 9.12 -8.22 -16.72
N PHE A 47 9.80 -7.34 -15.99
CA PHE A 47 10.55 -7.68 -14.79
C PHE A 47 9.60 -8.27 -13.74
N VAL A 48 8.53 -7.57 -13.35
CA VAL A 48 7.55 -8.06 -12.37
C VAL A 48 6.93 -9.37 -12.82
N ARG A 49 6.49 -9.48 -14.10
CA ARG A 49 5.90 -10.72 -14.63
C ARG A 49 6.87 -11.89 -14.54
N SER A 50 8.15 -11.64 -14.85
CA SER A 50 9.19 -12.67 -14.79
C SER A 50 9.50 -13.14 -13.37
N LEU A 51 9.24 -12.32 -12.33
CA LEU A 51 9.34 -12.74 -10.93
C LEU A 51 8.19 -13.66 -10.50
N TYR A 52 6.97 -13.38 -10.96
CA TYR A 52 5.84 -14.31 -10.76
C TYR A 52 6.13 -15.69 -11.38
N GLN A 53 6.78 -15.70 -12.55
CA GLN A 53 7.16 -16.94 -13.22
C GLN A 53 8.32 -17.65 -12.51
N SER A 54 9.41 -16.95 -12.21
CA SER A 54 10.64 -17.56 -11.67
C SER A 54 10.60 -17.88 -10.18
N ILE A 55 9.86 -17.12 -9.37
CA ILE A 55 9.78 -17.32 -7.91
C ILE A 55 8.48 -18.03 -7.51
N LEU A 56 7.35 -17.60 -8.08
CA LEU A 56 6.03 -18.09 -7.67
C LEU A 56 5.48 -19.20 -8.58
N GLU A 57 6.19 -19.52 -9.67
CA GLU A 57 5.85 -20.56 -10.65
C GLU A 57 4.45 -20.39 -11.27
N ARG A 58 4.05 -19.15 -11.50
CA ARG A 58 2.79 -18.80 -12.16
C ARG A 58 2.94 -17.60 -13.09
N ASP A 59 2.02 -17.46 -14.01
CA ASP A 59 1.97 -16.31 -14.92
C ASP A 59 0.80 -15.39 -14.59
N ILE A 60 1.01 -14.08 -14.77
CA ILE A 60 -0.04 -13.07 -14.69
C ILE A 60 0.12 -12.03 -15.79
N GLU A 61 -0.98 -11.38 -16.14
CA GLU A 61 -0.93 -10.11 -16.84
C GLU A 61 -0.59 -9.01 -15.84
N VAL A 62 0.54 -8.30 -16.01
CA VAL A 62 0.97 -7.26 -15.09
C VAL A 62 0.36 -5.91 -15.48
N SER A 63 -0.44 -5.35 -14.57
CA SER A 63 -1.08 -4.05 -14.75
C SER A 63 -1.27 -3.36 -13.39
N PHE A 64 -1.82 -2.14 -13.40
CA PHE A 64 -2.23 -1.46 -12.16
C PHE A 64 -3.56 -1.96 -11.61
N ALA A 65 -4.20 -2.93 -12.26
CA ALA A 65 -5.38 -3.55 -11.70
C ALA A 65 -5.01 -4.35 -10.43
N PRO A 66 -5.88 -4.35 -9.41
CA PRO A 66 -5.56 -4.99 -8.14
C PRO A 66 -5.40 -6.51 -8.31
N GLY A 67 -4.42 -7.10 -7.63
CA GLY A 67 -4.05 -8.52 -7.81
C GLY A 67 -3.30 -8.84 -9.12
N GLN A 68 -3.00 -7.85 -9.97
CA GLN A 68 -2.23 -8.00 -11.22
C GLN A 68 -0.78 -7.48 -11.10
N GLY A 69 -0.15 -7.66 -9.94
CA GLY A 69 1.21 -7.16 -9.70
C GLY A 69 1.31 -5.64 -9.57
N ALA A 70 0.17 -4.96 -9.40
CA ALA A 70 0.05 -3.50 -9.32
C ALA A 70 1.00 -2.88 -8.30
N VAL A 71 1.09 -3.43 -7.08
CA VAL A 71 1.99 -2.87 -6.05
C VAL A 71 3.45 -2.98 -6.43
N HIS A 72 3.91 -4.10 -6.98
CA HIS A 72 5.29 -4.21 -7.44
C HIS A 72 5.59 -3.26 -8.60
N LEU A 73 4.66 -3.14 -9.56
CA LEU A 73 4.79 -2.23 -10.69
C LEU A 73 4.83 -0.77 -10.22
N GLN A 74 4.00 -0.40 -9.25
CA GLN A 74 3.93 0.96 -8.74
C GLN A 74 5.10 1.29 -7.81
N SER A 75 5.55 0.37 -6.96
CA SER A 75 6.78 0.54 -6.19
C SER A 75 7.96 0.85 -7.12
N LEU A 76 8.13 0.12 -8.23
CA LEU A 76 9.17 0.41 -9.23
C LEU A 76 9.03 1.82 -9.82
N GLN A 77 7.82 2.21 -10.19
CA GLN A 77 7.55 3.55 -10.73
C GLN A 77 7.72 4.67 -9.69
N ASN A 78 7.59 4.34 -8.41
CA ASN A 78 7.83 5.24 -7.29
C ASN A 78 9.32 5.31 -6.91
N GLY A 79 10.21 4.63 -7.66
CA GLY A 79 11.65 4.63 -7.46
C GLY A 79 12.16 3.55 -6.52
N GLU A 80 11.32 2.58 -6.15
CA GLU A 80 11.77 1.41 -5.40
C GLU A 80 12.74 0.58 -6.25
N SER A 81 13.89 0.25 -5.67
CA SER A 81 14.89 -0.57 -6.35
C SER A 81 14.39 -1.98 -6.68
N ARG A 82 14.80 -2.52 -7.84
CA ARG A 82 14.46 -3.89 -8.27
C ARG A 82 14.84 -4.97 -7.26
N TRP A 83 15.95 -4.82 -6.52
CA TRP A 83 16.32 -5.78 -5.48
C TRP A 83 15.29 -5.85 -4.35
N LYS A 84 14.68 -4.71 -3.97
CA LYS A 84 13.66 -4.65 -2.92
C LYS A 84 12.36 -5.32 -3.37
N ILE A 85 12.02 -5.21 -4.66
CA ILE A 85 10.92 -5.98 -5.26
C ILE A 85 11.23 -7.48 -5.24
N ILE A 86 12.44 -7.91 -5.62
CA ILE A 86 12.78 -9.34 -5.56
C ILE A 86 12.72 -9.86 -4.11
N TRP A 87 13.20 -9.05 -3.15
CA TRP A 87 13.14 -9.35 -1.73
C TRP A 87 11.71 -9.59 -1.24
N SER A 88 10.74 -8.78 -1.67
CA SER A 88 9.33 -8.91 -1.26
C SER A 88 8.71 -10.23 -1.74
N PHE A 89 9.10 -10.72 -2.92
CA PHE A 89 8.62 -12.01 -3.43
C PHE A 89 9.11 -13.18 -2.59
N PHE A 90 10.40 -13.23 -2.23
CA PHE A 90 10.96 -14.30 -1.39
C PHE A 90 10.41 -14.33 0.04
N ASN A 91 9.96 -13.18 0.55
CA ASN A 91 9.37 -13.07 1.88
C ASN A 91 7.83 -13.05 1.83
N SER A 92 7.23 -13.27 0.66
CA SER A 92 5.78 -13.35 0.53
C SER A 92 5.24 -14.65 1.15
N PRO A 93 4.04 -14.62 1.76
CA PRO A 93 3.38 -15.84 2.24
C PRO A 93 3.26 -16.91 1.15
N GLU A 94 3.01 -16.49 -0.10
CA GLU A 94 2.90 -17.39 -1.25
C GLU A 94 4.18 -18.20 -1.50
N TYR A 95 5.37 -17.57 -1.42
CA TYR A 95 6.64 -18.27 -1.59
C TYR A 95 6.98 -19.13 -0.37
N LEU A 96 6.78 -18.60 0.85
CA LEU A 96 7.10 -19.30 2.08
C LEU A 96 6.29 -20.61 2.24
N ASN A 97 5.02 -20.60 1.82
CA ASN A 97 4.12 -21.75 1.86
C ASN A 97 4.46 -22.85 0.84
N LYS A 98 5.39 -22.61 -0.09
CA LYS A 98 5.88 -23.67 -1.00
C LYS A 98 6.87 -24.62 -0.32
N HIS A 99 7.37 -24.30 0.87
CA HIS A 99 8.32 -25.12 1.64
C HIS A 99 9.52 -25.63 0.82
N LYS A 100 10.03 -24.77 -0.08
CA LYS A 100 11.16 -25.09 -0.97
C LYS A 100 12.37 -25.59 -0.17
N SER A 101 13.04 -26.63 -0.66
CA SER A 101 14.31 -27.09 -0.08
C SER A 101 15.40 -26.01 -0.21
N HIS A 102 16.48 -26.12 0.57
CA HIS A 102 17.62 -25.20 0.48
C HIS A 102 18.18 -25.12 -0.96
N LEU A 103 18.28 -26.27 -1.63
CA LEU A 103 18.73 -26.35 -3.03
C LEU A 103 17.78 -25.64 -4.01
N GLU A 104 16.47 -25.79 -3.83
CA GLU A 104 15.49 -25.10 -4.67
C GLU A 104 15.52 -23.59 -4.44
N PHE A 105 15.61 -23.16 -3.18
CA PHE A 105 15.75 -21.75 -2.84
C PHE A 105 16.96 -21.09 -3.53
N ILE A 106 18.12 -21.76 -3.52
CA ILE A 106 19.31 -21.26 -4.23
C ILE A 106 19.04 -21.14 -5.73
N LYS A 107 18.38 -22.14 -6.34
CA LYS A 107 18.05 -22.10 -7.77
C LYS A 107 17.14 -20.92 -8.09
N ASP A 108 16.11 -20.68 -7.27
CA ASP A 108 15.20 -19.56 -7.43
C ASP A 108 15.95 -18.23 -7.31
N ALA A 109 16.90 -18.10 -6.37
CA ALA A 109 17.74 -16.91 -6.22
C ALA A 109 18.61 -16.64 -7.46
N TYR A 110 19.27 -17.65 -8.03
CA TYR A 110 20.00 -17.50 -9.30
C TYR A 110 19.08 -17.05 -10.43
N GLN A 111 17.92 -17.69 -10.57
CA GLN A 111 16.96 -17.42 -11.64
C GLN A 111 16.35 -16.02 -11.52
N SER A 112 16.02 -15.58 -10.31
CA SER A 112 15.29 -14.33 -10.08
C SER A 112 16.16 -13.09 -9.84
N ILE A 113 17.38 -13.27 -9.30
CA ILE A 113 18.30 -12.15 -9.03
C ILE A 113 19.28 -11.96 -10.18
N LEU A 114 19.86 -13.05 -10.69
CA LEU A 114 20.91 -13.01 -11.72
C LEU A 114 20.38 -13.28 -13.13
N GLY A 115 19.09 -13.58 -13.28
CA GLY A 115 18.46 -13.82 -14.59
C GLY A 115 19.02 -15.06 -15.30
N ARG A 116 19.58 -16.03 -14.58
CA ARG A 116 20.18 -17.25 -15.16
C ARG A 116 20.02 -18.47 -14.26
N GLN A 117 20.24 -19.65 -14.81
CA GLN A 117 20.30 -20.87 -13.99
C GLN A 117 21.64 -20.99 -13.25
N ALA A 118 21.58 -21.61 -12.07
CA ALA A 118 22.76 -21.99 -11.30
C ALA A 118 23.51 -23.14 -11.98
N LYS A 119 24.84 -23.07 -12.03
CA LYS A 119 25.69 -24.18 -12.47
C LYS A 119 25.74 -25.24 -11.37
N THR A 120 25.88 -26.52 -11.74
CA THR A 120 25.91 -27.65 -10.80
C THR A 120 26.94 -27.51 -9.66
N ARG A 121 28.06 -26.84 -9.94
CA ARG A 121 29.09 -26.54 -8.92
C ARG A 121 28.64 -25.44 -7.95
N GLU A 122 27.98 -24.40 -8.43
CA GLU A 122 27.55 -23.25 -7.63
C GLU A 122 26.51 -23.65 -6.58
N THR A 123 25.62 -24.59 -6.90
CA THR A 123 24.60 -25.08 -5.97
C THR A 123 25.14 -25.98 -4.84
N LYS A 124 26.40 -26.42 -4.91
CA LYS A 124 27.02 -27.29 -3.90
C LYS A 124 27.82 -26.55 -2.83
N PHE A 125 28.15 -25.28 -3.06
CA PHE A 125 29.06 -24.50 -2.20
C PHE A 125 28.36 -23.50 -1.27
N TRP A 126 27.03 -23.38 -1.35
CA TRP A 126 26.30 -22.47 -0.48
C TRP A 126 26.26 -23.02 0.96
N PRO A 127 26.71 -22.23 1.96
CA PRO A 127 26.64 -22.64 3.34
C PRO A 127 25.17 -22.65 3.79
N ASP A 128 24.83 -23.55 4.70
CA ASP A 128 23.49 -23.62 5.29
C ASP A 128 23.30 -22.48 6.31
N ILE A 129 23.01 -21.30 5.77
CA ILE A 129 22.79 -20.05 6.51
C ILE A 129 21.37 -19.55 6.28
N ASN A 130 20.98 -18.51 7.03
CA ASN A 130 19.67 -17.90 6.89
C ASN A 130 19.41 -17.45 5.43
N ARG A 131 18.20 -17.75 4.92
CA ARG A 131 17.79 -17.43 3.54
C ARG A 131 17.94 -15.95 3.19
N ASN A 132 17.63 -15.05 4.12
CA ASN A 132 17.79 -13.62 3.90
C ASN A 132 19.26 -13.21 3.78
N ASP A 133 20.17 -13.89 4.47
CA ASP A 133 21.61 -13.65 4.32
C ASP A 133 22.14 -14.17 2.98
N ILE A 134 21.58 -15.28 2.49
CA ILE A 134 21.84 -15.75 1.12
C ILE A 134 21.41 -14.69 0.11
N LEU A 135 20.18 -14.17 0.20
CA LEU A 135 19.69 -13.10 -0.69
C LEU A 135 20.60 -11.87 -0.64
N ARG A 136 21.00 -11.42 0.54
CA ARG A 136 21.97 -10.32 0.68
C ARG A 136 23.28 -10.61 -0.01
N LYS A 137 23.80 -11.84 0.05
CA LYS A 137 25.02 -12.22 -0.67
C LYS A 137 24.84 -12.16 -2.19
N PHE A 138 23.68 -12.54 -2.71
CA PHE A 138 23.38 -12.38 -4.15
C PHE A 138 23.31 -10.90 -4.54
N PHE A 139 22.56 -10.07 -3.82
CA PHE A 139 22.40 -8.64 -4.13
C PHE A 139 23.70 -7.83 -3.98
N ASN A 140 24.63 -8.30 -3.15
CA ASN A 140 25.95 -7.67 -3.01
C ASN A 140 27.04 -8.36 -3.84
N SER A 141 26.68 -9.33 -4.69
CA SER A 141 27.65 -10.00 -5.56
C SER A 141 28.09 -9.09 -6.70
N GLU A 142 29.36 -9.18 -7.10
CA GLU A 142 29.87 -8.48 -8.28
C GLU A 142 29.05 -8.82 -9.53
N GLU A 143 28.57 -10.05 -9.63
CA GLU A 143 27.74 -10.50 -10.75
C GLU A 143 26.43 -9.72 -10.82
N TYR A 144 25.73 -9.55 -9.70
CA TYR A 144 24.50 -8.76 -9.65
C TYR A 144 24.77 -7.28 -9.93
N ILE A 145 25.80 -6.71 -9.31
CA ILE A 145 26.19 -5.31 -9.51
C ILE A 145 26.51 -5.04 -10.99
N ASN A 146 27.31 -5.91 -11.61
CA ASN A 146 27.67 -5.80 -13.02
C ASN A 146 26.47 -6.03 -13.95
N LEU A 147 25.57 -6.96 -13.61
CA LEU A 147 24.34 -7.18 -14.36
C LEU A 147 23.49 -5.91 -14.40
N MET A 148 23.24 -5.32 -13.23
CA MET A 148 22.40 -4.11 -13.12
C MET A 148 23.07 -2.88 -13.75
N ALA A 149 24.40 -2.76 -13.64
CA ALA A 149 25.16 -1.67 -14.27
C ALA A 149 25.14 -1.73 -15.81
N ASN A 150 24.99 -2.93 -16.38
CA ASN A 150 24.98 -3.16 -17.83
C ASN A 150 23.56 -3.26 -18.42
N CYS A 151 22.51 -3.15 -17.61
CA CYS A 151 21.17 -3.03 -18.14
C CYS A 151 21.13 -1.77 -19.04
N PRO A 152 20.55 -1.85 -20.25
CA PRO A 152 20.35 -0.66 -21.06
C PRO A 152 19.63 0.36 -20.19
N ASP A 153 20.03 1.63 -20.29
CA ASP A 153 19.18 2.72 -19.84
C ASP A 153 17.86 2.56 -20.61
N ILE A 154 16.91 1.83 -20.03
CA ILE A 154 15.49 2.03 -20.26
C ILE A 154 15.18 3.36 -19.57
N LYS A 155 15.88 4.41 -19.99
CA LYS A 155 15.51 5.80 -19.79
C LYS A 155 14.24 5.92 -20.59
N HIS A 156 13.17 5.57 -19.91
CA HIS A 156 11.87 6.17 -20.06
C HIS A 156 12.05 7.53 -20.75
N LYS A 157 11.30 7.76 -21.83
CA LYS A 157 10.71 9.08 -21.98
C LYS A 157 9.95 9.34 -20.68
N THR A 158 10.67 9.82 -19.67
CA THR A 158 10.12 10.25 -18.41
C THR A 158 9.27 11.44 -18.80
N ASN A 159 7.96 11.30 -18.71
CA ASN A 159 7.14 12.45 -18.42
C ASN A 159 7.60 12.94 -17.05
N PHE A 160 8.65 13.75 -17.00
CA PHE A 160 9.08 14.39 -15.76
C PHE A 160 7.90 15.22 -15.26
N VAL A 161 7.54 15.07 -13.99
CA VAL A 161 6.83 16.15 -13.32
C VAL A 161 7.84 17.29 -13.18
N SER A 162 7.66 18.34 -13.98
CA SER A 162 8.59 19.47 -14.00
C SER A 162 8.76 20.07 -12.60
N ILE A 163 10.00 20.20 -12.13
CA ILE A 163 10.32 20.90 -10.87
C ILE A 163 10.35 22.42 -11.08
N ALA A 164 10.25 22.89 -12.32
CA ALA A 164 10.20 24.31 -12.61
C ALA A 164 9.00 24.97 -11.92
N GLY A 165 9.21 26.18 -11.39
CA GLY A 165 8.20 26.94 -10.66
C GLY A 165 8.72 27.58 -9.39
N GLN A 166 7.81 28.22 -8.65
CA GLN A 166 8.10 28.82 -7.35
C GLN A 166 7.92 27.81 -6.23
N TRP A 167 8.73 27.95 -5.19
CA TRP A 167 8.77 27.07 -4.03
C TRP A 167 8.92 27.89 -2.76
N ASN A 168 8.21 27.50 -1.71
CA ASN A 168 8.42 27.97 -0.34
C ASN A 168 9.40 27.03 0.35
N LEU A 169 10.36 27.59 1.08
CA LEU A 169 11.47 26.91 1.72
C LEU A 169 11.38 27.05 3.23
N THR A 170 11.70 25.97 3.96
CA THR A 170 11.92 26.03 5.41
C THR A 170 13.17 25.26 5.79
N GLN A 171 13.90 25.78 6.77
CA GLN A 171 15.05 25.11 7.40
C GLN A 171 14.83 24.97 8.91
N ASP A 172 15.36 23.91 9.48
CA ASP A 172 15.26 23.63 10.92
C ASP A 172 16.08 24.59 11.79
N ASN A 173 17.02 25.33 11.21
CA ASN A 173 17.75 26.42 11.86
C ASN A 173 16.99 27.78 11.85
N GLY A 174 15.70 27.78 11.49
CA GLY A 174 14.81 28.93 11.57
C GLY A 174 14.75 29.81 10.32
N TYR A 175 15.52 29.50 9.27
CA TYR A 175 15.43 30.22 8.01
C TYR A 175 14.18 29.79 7.21
N THR A 176 13.46 30.76 6.68
CA THR A 176 12.35 30.53 5.74
C THR A 176 12.57 31.37 4.49
N GLY A 177 12.05 30.91 3.36
CA GLY A 177 12.36 31.59 2.10
C GLY A 177 11.52 31.14 0.94
N THR A 178 11.88 31.63 -0.23
CA THR A 178 11.32 31.19 -1.51
C THR A 178 12.44 30.91 -2.50
N MET A 179 12.19 30.01 -3.45
CA MET A 179 13.03 29.87 -4.63
C MET A 179 12.20 29.74 -5.90
N THR A 180 12.79 30.16 -7.01
CA THR A 180 12.26 29.93 -8.36
C THR A 180 13.23 29.03 -9.10
N LEU A 181 12.75 27.88 -9.57
CA LEU A 181 13.53 26.91 -10.33
C LEU A 181 13.10 26.89 -11.81
N GLN A 182 14.09 26.71 -12.67
CA GLN A 182 13.96 26.32 -14.06
C GLN A 182 14.65 24.97 -14.25
N GLN A 183 14.12 24.16 -15.16
CA GLN A 183 14.63 22.82 -15.46
C GLN A 183 14.71 22.66 -16.98
N ASN A 184 15.87 22.21 -17.48
CA ASN A 184 15.99 21.84 -18.88
C ASN A 184 15.67 20.35 -19.11
N GLN A 185 15.59 19.95 -20.38
CA GLN A 185 15.29 18.56 -20.80
C GLN A 185 16.29 17.49 -20.32
N PHE A 186 17.42 17.90 -19.75
CA PHE A 186 18.46 17.02 -19.22
C PHE A 186 18.50 17.02 -17.67
N GLY A 187 17.50 17.62 -17.02
CA GLY A 187 17.43 17.71 -15.56
C GLY A 187 18.39 18.73 -14.94
N LYS A 188 19.05 19.59 -15.71
CA LYS A 188 19.84 20.70 -15.17
C LYS A 188 18.90 21.76 -14.57
N LEU A 189 19.22 22.19 -13.35
CA LEU A 189 18.48 23.19 -12.60
C LEU A 189 19.21 24.54 -12.62
N SER A 190 18.45 25.61 -12.80
CA SER A 190 18.89 26.99 -12.63
C SER A 190 17.80 27.79 -11.92
N GLY A 191 18.16 28.86 -11.20
CA GLY A 191 17.15 29.61 -10.46
C GLY A 191 17.68 30.67 -9.52
N THR A 192 16.80 31.13 -8.64
CA THR A 192 17.12 32.07 -7.57
C THR A 192 16.46 31.65 -6.26
N ALA A 193 17.09 32.00 -5.13
CA ALA A 193 16.53 31.82 -3.79
C ALA A 193 16.57 33.13 -3.01
N ILE A 194 15.59 33.33 -2.14
CA ILE A 194 15.51 34.45 -1.20
C ILE A 194 15.17 33.88 0.18
N TRP A 195 16.06 34.07 1.15
CA TRP A 195 15.84 33.70 2.55
C TRP A 195 15.55 34.93 3.41
N ASN A 196 14.60 34.78 4.34
CA ASN A 196 14.13 35.79 5.30
C ASN A 196 13.80 37.15 4.66
N GLY A 197 13.46 37.17 3.37
CA GLY A 197 13.10 38.37 2.61
C GLY A 197 14.27 39.22 2.08
N TYR A 198 15.52 38.98 2.49
CA TYR A 198 16.67 39.82 2.11
C TYR A 198 17.89 39.05 1.57
N LEU A 199 18.12 37.81 2.00
CA LEU A 199 19.31 37.06 1.60
C LEU A 199 19.09 36.36 0.27
N LYS A 200 19.65 36.91 -0.81
CA LYS A 200 19.43 36.46 -2.19
C LYS A 200 20.61 35.65 -2.72
N GLY A 201 20.32 34.55 -3.40
CA GLY A 201 21.34 33.71 -4.04
C GLY A 201 20.88 33.14 -5.37
N THR A 202 21.85 32.66 -6.17
CA THR A 202 21.60 32.02 -7.47
C THR A 202 21.76 30.51 -7.37
N ILE A 203 20.87 29.78 -8.05
CA ILE A 203 20.80 28.32 -8.02
C ILE A 203 21.43 27.74 -9.29
N ASN A 204 22.29 26.73 -9.12
CA ASN A 204 22.76 25.86 -10.19
C ASN A 204 22.86 24.42 -9.67
N GLY A 205 22.27 23.47 -10.37
CA GLY A 205 22.28 22.07 -9.95
C GLY A 205 21.68 21.11 -10.96
N LYS A 206 21.23 19.96 -10.47
CA LYS A 206 20.61 18.92 -11.26
C LYS A 206 19.56 18.14 -10.46
N ILE A 207 18.65 17.52 -11.19
CA ILE A 207 17.77 16.47 -10.68
C ILE A 207 18.02 15.19 -11.49
N LEU A 208 18.16 14.08 -10.79
CA LEU A 208 18.24 12.74 -11.37
C LEU A 208 17.21 11.87 -10.65
N ASP A 209 16.26 11.31 -11.40
CA ASP A 209 15.06 10.65 -10.88
C ASP A 209 14.27 11.57 -9.93
N ASN A 210 14.33 11.34 -8.63
CA ASN A 210 13.78 12.21 -7.60
C ASN A 210 14.86 12.89 -6.74
N ALA A 211 16.14 12.54 -6.91
CA ALA A 211 17.23 13.14 -6.16
C ALA A 211 17.58 14.52 -6.72
N ILE A 212 17.47 15.54 -5.89
CA ILE A 212 17.78 16.92 -6.21
C ILE A 212 19.10 17.29 -5.54
N GLU A 213 19.99 17.93 -6.29
CA GLU A 213 21.22 18.50 -5.76
C GLU A 213 21.51 19.83 -6.46
N PHE A 214 21.66 20.91 -5.70
CA PHE A 214 22.03 22.22 -6.24
C PHE A 214 22.82 23.07 -5.25
N ASN A 215 23.59 24.02 -5.77
CA ASN A 215 24.25 25.04 -4.98
C ASN A 215 23.42 26.32 -5.00
N ILE A 216 23.29 26.98 -3.84
CA ILE A 216 22.91 28.40 -3.76
C ILE A 216 24.19 29.21 -3.56
N ASN A 217 24.53 30.06 -4.53
CA ASN A 217 25.68 30.96 -4.46
C ASN A 217 25.21 32.36 -4.06
N TYR A 218 25.77 32.90 -2.98
CA TYR A 218 25.44 34.22 -2.46
C TYR A 218 26.50 35.27 -2.86
N PRO A 219 26.12 36.55 -3.03
CA PRO A 219 27.07 37.62 -3.39
C PRO A 219 28.23 37.81 -2.39
N SER A 220 28.06 37.38 -1.13
CA SER A 220 29.08 37.38 -0.07
C SER A 220 30.22 36.38 -0.32
N GLY A 221 30.08 35.47 -1.29
CA GLY A 221 31.01 34.34 -1.49
C GLY A 221 30.64 33.07 -0.72
N ASP A 222 29.57 33.11 0.07
CA ASP A 222 29.01 31.91 0.71
C ASP A 222 28.35 31.00 -0.35
N ILE A 223 28.49 29.69 -0.16
CA ILE A 223 27.90 28.66 -1.01
C ILE A 223 27.25 27.62 -0.10
N GLY A 224 25.95 27.37 -0.29
CA GLY A 224 25.26 26.24 0.33
C GLY A 224 25.04 25.13 -0.68
N LEU A 225 25.52 23.91 -0.39
CA LEU A 225 25.17 22.71 -1.13
C LEU A 225 23.89 22.12 -0.55
N TYR A 226 22.81 22.15 -1.34
CA TYR A 226 21.50 21.64 -0.98
C TYR A 226 21.25 20.32 -1.69
N LYS A 227 20.88 19.30 -0.92
CA LYS A 227 20.39 18.01 -1.41
C LYS A 227 18.97 17.77 -0.92
N GLY A 228 18.18 16.98 -1.63
CA GLY A 228 16.85 16.56 -1.19
C GLY A 228 16.19 15.60 -2.16
N THR A 229 14.95 15.22 -1.86
CA THR A 229 14.17 14.27 -2.66
C THR A 229 12.85 14.91 -3.10
N LEU A 230 12.59 14.97 -4.41
CA LEU A 230 11.32 15.41 -4.98
C LEU A 230 10.24 14.36 -4.70
N THR A 231 9.11 14.77 -4.14
CA THR A 231 7.96 13.87 -3.98
C THR A 231 7.34 13.55 -5.34
N GLN A 232 6.72 12.37 -5.46
CA GLN A 232 6.18 11.86 -6.72
C GLN A 232 5.15 12.79 -7.40
N ASN A 233 4.38 13.54 -6.62
CA ASN A 233 3.46 14.55 -7.14
C ASN A 233 4.14 15.84 -7.66
N GLY A 234 5.46 15.96 -7.51
CA GLY A 234 6.27 17.10 -7.92
C GLY A 234 6.00 18.41 -7.16
N ILE A 235 5.34 18.32 -5.99
CA ILE A 235 4.91 19.47 -5.20
C ILE A 235 5.80 19.68 -3.96
N ARG A 236 6.60 18.72 -3.51
CA ARG A 236 7.47 18.88 -2.33
C ARG A 236 8.90 18.42 -2.56
N ILE A 237 9.83 19.02 -1.83
CA ILE A 237 11.20 18.51 -1.66
C ILE A 237 11.35 18.16 -0.18
N ILE A 238 11.72 16.92 0.10
CA ILE A 238 11.83 16.36 1.45
C ILE A 238 13.23 15.78 1.69
N ASN A 239 13.51 15.37 2.93
CA ASN A 239 14.82 14.83 3.35
C ASN A 239 15.98 15.75 2.96
N GLY A 240 15.72 17.06 2.97
CA GLY A 240 16.67 18.02 2.48
C GLY A 240 17.78 18.24 3.49
N THR A 241 19.02 18.26 3.02
CA THR A 241 20.20 18.64 3.82
C THR A 241 20.91 19.80 3.14
N VAL A 242 21.43 20.73 3.94
CA VAL A 242 22.34 21.77 3.47
C VAL A 242 23.68 21.69 4.18
N LYS A 243 24.75 21.94 3.43
CA LYS A 243 26.09 22.19 3.97
C LYS A 243 26.70 23.43 3.31
N GLY A 244 26.91 24.46 4.11
CA GLY A 244 27.55 25.72 3.74
C GLY A 244 29.08 25.64 3.83
N ASN A 245 29.78 26.36 2.94
CA ASN A 245 31.22 26.57 3.03
C ASN A 245 31.64 27.45 4.24
N ASN A 246 30.68 28.13 4.87
CA ASN A 246 30.85 28.91 6.10
C ASN A 246 30.51 28.13 7.38
N GLY A 247 30.33 26.80 7.29
CA GLY A 247 30.08 25.92 8.43
C GLY A 247 28.61 25.75 8.79
N VAL A 248 27.68 26.46 8.15
CA VAL A 248 26.23 26.27 8.36
C VAL A 248 25.81 24.88 7.88
N SER A 249 25.08 24.14 8.71
CA SER A 249 24.39 22.92 8.30
C SER A 249 22.99 22.90 8.92
N ALA A 250 22.03 22.39 8.16
CA ALA A 250 20.62 22.35 8.53
C ALA A 250 19.90 21.31 7.69
N ASN A 251 18.76 20.84 8.18
CA ASN A 251 17.79 20.16 7.33
C ASN A 251 16.84 21.19 6.72
N TRP A 252 16.35 20.89 5.52
CA TRP A 252 15.41 21.75 4.82
C TRP A 252 14.34 20.95 4.11
N ASN A 253 13.24 21.63 3.80
CA ASN A 253 12.22 21.12 2.91
C ASN A 253 11.71 22.25 2.01
N ALA A 254 10.98 21.88 0.96
CA ALA A 254 10.29 22.83 0.11
C ALA A 254 8.89 22.37 -0.27
N LEU A 255 8.03 23.35 -0.54
CA LEU A 255 6.68 23.15 -1.06
C LEU A 255 6.47 24.05 -2.27
N LYS A 256 6.03 23.49 -3.39
CA LYS A 256 5.76 24.21 -4.63
C LYS A 256 4.58 25.17 -4.43
N SER A 257 4.80 26.44 -4.75
CA SER A 257 3.79 27.47 -4.66
C SER A 257 2.77 27.26 -5.77
N VAL A 258 1.50 27.07 -5.42
CA VAL A 258 0.41 26.99 -6.39
C VAL A 258 -0.01 28.42 -6.72
N SER A 259 0.33 28.92 -7.90
CA SER A 259 -0.34 30.11 -8.44
C SER A 259 -1.75 29.70 -8.85
N SER A 260 -2.73 29.87 -7.96
CA SER A 260 -4.12 29.89 -8.38
C SER A 260 -4.37 31.25 -9.04
N PRO A 261 -5.00 31.33 -10.22
CA PRO A 261 -5.57 32.58 -10.69
C PRO A 261 -6.69 32.96 -9.70
N ASN A 262 -6.56 34.16 -9.15
CA ASN A 262 -7.57 34.98 -8.44
C ASN A 262 -7.81 34.73 -6.94
N ASN A 263 -7.65 35.84 -6.22
CA ASN A 263 -7.84 36.07 -4.78
C ASN A 263 -9.28 35.78 -4.28
N ASN A 264 -9.40 35.24 -3.06
CA ASN A 264 -9.84 36.06 -1.92
C ASN A 264 -9.65 35.34 -0.57
N THR A 265 -9.32 36.18 0.41
CA THR A 265 -9.05 35.97 1.84
C THR A 265 -10.00 35.02 2.58
N TYR A 266 -9.44 34.12 3.40
CA TYR A 266 -9.75 34.00 4.84
C TYR A 266 -8.56 33.33 5.56
N SER A 267 -8.00 34.08 6.51
CA SER A 267 -7.13 33.58 7.57
C SER A 267 -7.99 32.89 8.62
N THR A 268 -7.61 31.69 9.06
CA THR A 268 -7.24 31.42 10.46
C THR A 268 -6.74 30.00 10.63
N ASN A 269 -5.72 29.88 11.48
CA ASN A 269 -5.01 28.70 11.93
C ASN A 269 -5.89 27.48 12.21
N ASN A 270 -5.67 26.39 11.46
CA ASN A 270 -5.75 24.98 11.88
C ASN A 270 -5.55 24.10 10.63
N ALA A 271 -4.32 24.11 10.09
CA ALA A 271 -3.98 23.22 8.99
C ALA A 271 -3.72 21.82 9.54
N ILE A 272 -4.80 21.04 9.70
CA ILE A 272 -4.69 19.59 9.61
C ILE A 272 -3.98 19.32 8.28
N SER A 273 -2.85 18.64 8.37
CA SER A 273 -1.98 18.40 7.23
C SER A 273 -2.78 17.71 6.13
N LYS A 274 -2.58 18.14 4.87
CA LYS A 274 -3.12 17.49 3.66
C LYS A 274 -2.69 16.02 3.47
N ASN A 275 -2.14 15.35 4.49
CA ASN A 275 -1.68 13.96 4.47
C ASN A 275 -2.61 12.99 5.20
N ILE A 276 -3.59 13.47 5.98
CA ILE A 276 -4.59 12.59 6.59
C ILE A 276 -5.93 12.91 5.95
N GLN A 277 -6.28 12.13 4.91
CA GLN A 277 -7.58 12.24 4.25
C GLN A 277 -8.48 11.10 4.75
N PRO A 278 -9.46 11.40 5.64
CA PRO A 278 -10.44 10.41 6.02
C PRO A 278 -11.47 10.22 4.91
N TRP A 279 -11.82 8.96 4.68
CA TRP A 279 -12.92 8.54 3.82
C TRP A 279 -14.02 7.96 4.68
N VAL A 280 -15.27 8.27 4.35
CA VAL A 280 -16.43 7.77 5.09
C VAL A 280 -17.56 7.33 4.17
N ILE A 281 -18.32 6.34 4.63
CA ILE A 281 -19.68 6.12 4.16
C ILE A 281 -20.59 7.05 4.96
N GLY A 282 -21.14 8.07 4.29
CA GLY A 282 -22.01 9.06 4.91
C GLY A 282 -23.38 8.52 5.30
N LEU A 283 -24.21 9.36 5.93
CA LEU A 283 -25.56 8.97 6.39
C LEU A 283 -26.53 8.59 5.26
N THR A 284 -26.23 9.01 4.03
CA THR A 284 -26.94 8.64 2.80
C THR A 284 -26.32 7.43 2.09
N TYR A 285 -25.40 6.72 2.76
CA TYR A 285 -24.58 5.62 2.24
C TYR A 285 -23.61 5.99 1.11
N LYS A 286 -23.54 7.27 0.74
CA LYS A 286 -22.61 7.76 -0.27
C LYS A 286 -21.20 7.93 0.29
N ILE A 287 -20.22 7.74 -0.58
CA ILE A 287 -18.80 7.87 -0.22
C ILE A 287 -18.39 9.34 -0.20
N HIS A 288 -17.74 9.76 0.87
CA HIS A 288 -17.20 11.11 1.01
C HIS A 288 -15.76 11.07 1.51
N TYR A 289 -14.99 12.11 1.17
CA TYR A 289 -13.66 12.34 1.74
C TYR A 289 -13.55 13.73 2.37
N GLY A 290 -12.79 13.83 3.46
CA GLY A 290 -12.54 15.08 4.16
C GLY A 290 -11.36 15.85 3.56
N THR A 291 -11.50 17.17 3.40
CA THR A 291 -10.43 18.06 2.89
C THR A 291 -9.80 18.97 3.95
N GLY A 292 -10.18 18.76 5.22
CA GLY A 292 -9.73 19.53 6.39
C GLY A 292 -10.70 20.64 6.80
N SER A 293 -11.63 21.04 5.93
CA SER A 293 -12.68 22.02 6.25
C SER A 293 -14.07 21.64 5.72
N VAL A 294 -14.13 20.79 4.70
CA VAL A 294 -15.40 20.31 4.10
C VAL A 294 -15.32 18.83 3.78
N TRP A 295 -16.49 18.21 3.65
CA TRP A 295 -16.67 16.86 3.17
C TRP A 295 -17.15 16.89 1.71
N VAL A 296 -16.45 16.17 0.84
CA VAL A 296 -16.74 16.13 -0.59
C VAL A 296 -17.26 14.75 -0.94
N GLU A 297 -18.40 14.67 -1.62
CA GLU A 297 -18.94 13.43 -2.17
C GLU A 297 -18.03 12.94 -3.31
N GLU A 298 -17.67 11.66 -3.28
CA GLU A 298 -16.87 11.06 -4.34
C GLU A 298 -17.66 10.94 -5.64
N SER A 299 -17.00 11.30 -6.74
CA SER A 299 -17.58 11.27 -8.07
C SER A 299 -17.96 9.85 -8.51
N GLY A 300 -19.00 9.75 -9.34
CA GLY A 300 -19.45 8.46 -9.91
C GLY A 300 -20.48 7.70 -9.08
N GLY A 301 -21.05 8.29 -8.03
CA GLY A 301 -22.28 7.79 -7.38
C GLY A 301 -22.13 6.52 -6.54
N GLY A 302 -20.96 6.31 -5.94
CA GLY A 302 -20.69 5.15 -5.09
C GLY A 302 -21.56 5.14 -3.84
N ILE A 303 -22.25 4.02 -3.60
CA ILE A 303 -22.98 3.72 -2.36
C ILE A 303 -22.35 2.47 -1.74
N GLY A 304 -21.99 2.54 -0.46
CA GLY A 304 -21.26 1.49 0.24
C GLY A 304 -21.95 1.02 1.53
N LYS A 305 -21.72 -0.25 1.90
CA LYS A 305 -22.02 -0.83 3.21
C LYS A 305 -20.78 -0.91 4.10
N ASP A 306 -19.62 -1.06 3.48
CA ASP A 306 -18.32 -1.05 4.14
C ASP A 306 -17.26 -0.46 3.20
N ILE A 307 -16.19 0.09 3.76
CA ILE A 307 -15.19 0.86 3.00
C ILE A 307 -13.76 0.48 3.41
N ALA A 308 -12.89 0.38 2.42
CA ALA A 308 -11.46 0.22 2.59
C ALA A 308 -10.71 1.20 1.69
N ILE A 309 -9.40 1.31 1.86
CA ILE A 309 -8.54 2.13 1.02
C ILE A 309 -7.30 1.32 0.65
N ASP A 310 -6.88 1.40 -0.61
CA ASP A 310 -5.62 0.79 -1.02
C ASP A 310 -4.42 1.71 -0.71
N ALA A 311 -3.21 1.17 -0.85
CA ALA A 311 -1.97 1.89 -0.65
C ALA A 311 -1.77 3.11 -1.58
N PHE A 312 -2.64 3.29 -2.59
CA PHE A 312 -2.62 4.42 -3.50
C PHE A 312 -3.64 5.49 -3.14
N GLY A 313 -4.39 5.30 -2.06
CA GLY A 313 -5.44 6.21 -1.62
C GLY A 313 -6.74 6.04 -2.38
N ASN A 314 -6.91 4.97 -3.18
CA ASN A 314 -8.16 4.74 -3.87
C ASN A 314 -9.14 4.02 -2.95
N PRO A 315 -10.40 4.51 -2.83
CA PRO A 315 -11.39 3.86 -2.01
C PRO A 315 -11.91 2.58 -2.67
N TRP A 316 -12.18 1.60 -1.81
CA TRP A 316 -12.85 0.35 -2.10
C TRP A 316 -14.12 0.26 -1.29
N VAL A 317 -15.18 -0.32 -1.85
CA VAL A 317 -16.47 -0.44 -1.17
C VAL A 317 -17.11 -1.78 -1.41
N ILE A 318 -17.89 -2.20 -0.41
CA ILE A 318 -18.95 -3.19 -0.60
C ILE A 318 -20.21 -2.44 -1.04
N GLY A 319 -20.65 -2.67 -2.27
CA GLY A 319 -21.82 -2.03 -2.85
C GLY A 319 -23.14 -2.45 -2.19
N SER A 320 -24.22 -1.76 -2.55
CA SER A 320 -25.58 -2.10 -2.07
C SER A 320 -26.02 -3.53 -2.42
N ASP A 321 -25.49 -4.09 -3.51
CA ASP A 321 -25.69 -5.45 -4.02
C ASP A 321 -24.73 -6.50 -3.40
N ASN A 322 -23.94 -6.07 -2.41
CA ASN A 322 -22.83 -6.78 -1.77
C ASN A 322 -21.61 -7.03 -2.67
N GLY A 323 -21.59 -6.50 -3.90
CA GLY A 323 -20.43 -6.63 -4.80
C GLY A 323 -19.24 -5.79 -4.31
N ILE A 324 -18.04 -6.20 -4.69
CA ILE A 324 -16.81 -5.48 -4.33
C ILE A 324 -16.40 -4.53 -5.46
N TYR A 325 -16.23 -3.25 -5.16
CA TYR A 325 -15.88 -2.22 -6.13
C TYR A 325 -14.67 -1.41 -5.65
N TYR A 326 -13.85 -0.95 -6.59
CA TYR A 326 -12.78 -0.01 -6.34
C TYR A 326 -12.92 1.19 -7.27
N HIS A 327 -12.52 2.36 -6.80
CA HIS A 327 -12.45 3.55 -7.64
C HIS A 327 -11.09 3.65 -8.30
N ASN A 328 -11.03 3.96 -9.59
CA ASN A 328 -9.76 4.07 -10.32
C ASN A 328 -9.33 5.52 -10.62
N GLY A 329 -9.90 6.49 -9.91
CA GLY A 329 -9.75 7.93 -10.14
C GLY A 329 -10.78 8.53 -11.11
N ASN A 330 -11.50 7.71 -11.89
CA ASN A 330 -12.54 8.18 -12.82
C ASN A 330 -13.92 7.57 -12.57
N ARG A 331 -13.98 6.28 -12.20
CA ARG A 331 -15.23 5.55 -11.98
C ARG A 331 -15.03 4.38 -11.04
N TRP A 332 -16.14 3.90 -10.47
CA TRP A 332 -16.20 2.64 -9.77
C TRP A 332 -16.10 1.47 -10.76
N ILE A 333 -15.24 0.50 -10.43
CA ILE A 333 -15.01 -0.72 -11.19
C ILE A 333 -15.25 -1.90 -10.25
N GLN A 334 -16.07 -2.86 -10.69
CA GLN A 334 -16.27 -4.09 -9.93
C GLN A 334 -14.99 -4.93 -9.98
N TYR A 335 -14.55 -5.42 -8.82
CA TYR A 335 -13.44 -6.35 -8.76
C TYR A 335 -13.83 -7.69 -9.42
N PRO A 336 -12.98 -8.28 -10.27
CA PRO A 336 -13.29 -9.51 -10.98
C PRO A 336 -13.65 -10.71 -10.07
N GLY A 337 -14.37 -11.68 -10.64
CA GLY A 337 -14.73 -12.93 -9.98
C GLY A 337 -16.06 -12.91 -9.21
N SER A 338 -16.84 -11.83 -9.35
CA SER A 338 -18.21 -11.70 -8.81
C SER A 338 -18.34 -11.97 -7.29
N GLY A 339 -17.27 -11.72 -6.54
CA GLY A 339 -17.27 -11.90 -5.10
C GLY A 339 -18.24 -10.95 -4.41
N LYS A 340 -18.81 -11.43 -3.31
CA LYS A 340 -19.71 -10.68 -2.45
C LYS A 340 -19.27 -10.79 -1.00
N GLY A 341 -19.35 -9.70 -0.27
CA GLY A 341 -18.91 -9.66 1.12
C GLY A 341 -19.78 -8.79 2.01
N ILE A 342 -19.49 -8.87 3.31
CA ILE A 342 -20.11 -8.06 4.37
C ILE A 342 -19.11 -7.11 5.05
N ALA A 343 -17.80 -7.40 4.97
CA ALA A 343 -16.72 -6.54 5.42
C ALA A 343 -15.54 -6.60 4.45
N ILE A 344 -14.79 -5.52 4.30
CA ILE A 344 -13.68 -5.38 3.35
C ILE A 344 -12.47 -4.71 3.98
N SER A 345 -11.28 -5.20 3.63
CA SER A 345 -10.03 -4.52 3.88
C SER A 345 -9.08 -4.73 2.69
N VAL A 346 -8.12 -3.83 2.49
CA VAL A 346 -7.14 -3.94 1.40
C VAL A 346 -5.75 -3.96 1.99
N ALA A 347 -5.01 -5.03 1.69
CA ALA A 347 -3.63 -5.17 2.11
C ALA A 347 -2.74 -4.11 1.44
N ALA A 348 -1.60 -3.78 2.05
CA ALA A 348 -0.62 -2.84 1.48
C ALA A 348 -0.12 -3.24 0.07
N ASN A 349 -0.19 -4.52 -0.28
CA ASN A 349 0.12 -5.05 -1.61
C ASN A 349 -1.03 -4.94 -2.62
N GLY A 350 -2.12 -4.26 -2.27
CA GLY A 350 -3.31 -4.05 -3.11
C GLY A 350 -4.20 -5.28 -3.24
N THR A 351 -3.95 -6.35 -2.48
CA THR A 351 -4.85 -7.50 -2.43
C THR A 351 -6.09 -7.15 -1.59
N PRO A 352 -7.30 -7.17 -2.17
CA PRO A 352 -8.52 -7.00 -1.40
C PRO A 352 -8.83 -8.29 -0.62
N TRP A 353 -9.27 -8.12 0.61
CA TRP A 353 -9.75 -9.17 1.49
C TRP A 353 -11.18 -8.87 1.89
N ILE A 354 -12.01 -9.89 1.98
CA ILE A 354 -13.40 -9.77 2.38
C ILE A 354 -13.77 -10.85 3.37
N ILE A 355 -14.78 -10.55 4.17
CA ILE A 355 -15.63 -11.57 4.78
C ILE A 355 -16.80 -11.78 3.83
N GLY A 356 -16.98 -13.02 3.36
CA GLY A 356 -18.02 -13.44 2.44
C GLY A 356 -19.42 -13.41 3.08
N MET A 357 -20.46 -13.60 2.26
CA MET A 357 -21.86 -13.67 2.73
C MET A 357 -22.13 -14.89 3.62
N ASP A 358 -21.25 -15.88 3.60
CA ASP A 358 -21.22 -17.07 4.45
C ASP A 358 -20.34 -16.89 5.70
N ASN A 359 -19.84 -15.66 5.93
CA ASN A 359 -18.91 -15.27 7.00
C ASN A 359 -17.49 -15.84 6.87
N HIS A 360 -17.16 -16.59 5.82
CA HIS A 360 -15.79 -17.07 5.58
C HIS A 360 -14.88 -15.96 5.05
N ILE A 361 -13.57 -16.08 5.26
CA ILE A 361 -12.60 -15.07 4.80
C ILE A 361 -12.12 -15.43 3.39
N TYR A 362 -12.10 -14.45 2.49
CA TYR A 362 -11.60 -14.58 1.12
C TYR A 362 -10.61 -13.46 0.78
N TYR A 363 -9.69 -13.74 -0.14
CA TYR A 363 -8.82 -12.73 -0.75
C TYR A 363 -8.89 -12.76 -2.27
N GLY A 364 -8.68 -11.60 -2.90
CA GLY A 364 -8.68 -11.42 -4.34
C GLY A 364 -7.37 -11.88 -4.98
N ALA A 365 -7.45 -12.86 -5.89
CA ALA A 365 -6.32 -13.40 -6.65
C ALA A 365 -6.29 -12.88 -8.10
N GLY A 366 -6.68 -11.62 -8.31
CA GLY A 366 -6.70 -10.92 -9.60
C GLY A 366 -7.96 -11.16 -10.42
N THR A 367 -8.36 -12.42 -10.62
CA THR A 367 -9.55 -12.78 -11.44
C THR A 367 -10.62 -13.55 -10.67
N LYS A 368 -10.33 -13.95 -9.43
CA LYS A 368 -11.21 -14.77 -8.59
C LYS A 368 -10.98 -14.48 -7.12
N TRP A 369 -11.92 -14.93 -6.31
CA TRP A 369 -11.81 -14.97 -4.86
C TRP A 369 -11.32 -16.35 -4.41
N VAL A 370 -10.39 -16.36 -3.47
CA VAL A 370 -9.83 -17.59 -2.88
C VAL A 370 -10.10 -17.56 -1.39
N GLU A 371 -10.66 -18.63 -0.86
CA GLU A 371 -10.92 -18.76 0.57
C GLU A 371 -9.60 -18.88 1.33
N GLN A 372 -9.49 -18.16 2.44
CA GLN A 372 -8.38 -18.27 3.36
C GLN A 372 -8.50 -19.59 4.14
N PRO A 373 -7.50 -20.50 4.03
CA PRO A 373 -7.53 -21.76 4.76
C PRO A 373 -7.58 -21.58 6.29
N GLY A 374 -7.98 -22.64 6.98
CA GLY A 374 -8.04 -22.68 8.44
C GLY A 374 -9.43 -22.42 9.04
N GLY A 375 -10.47 -22.28 8.20
CA GLY A 375 -11.86 -22.21 8.65
C GLY A 375 -12.19 -20.95 9.46
N GLY A 376 -11.52 -19.83 9.16
CA GLY A 376 -11.81 -18.57 9.82
C GLY A 376 -13.21 -18.09 9.45
N ILE A 377 -13.92 -17.55 10.44
CA ILE A 377 -15.25 -16.97 10.27
C ILE A 377 -15.27 -15.64 11.02
N GLY A 378 -15.71 -14.56 10.37
CA GLY A 378 -15.68 -13.23 10.96
C GLY A 378 -16.90 -12.37 10.68
N LYS A 379 -16.94 -11.18 11.30
CA LYS A 379 -17.93 -10.12 11.07
C LYS A 379 -17.31 -8.79 10.64
N ASP A 380 -16.03 -8.59 10.96
CA ASP A 380 -15.22 -7.43 10.53
C ASP A 380 -13.78 -7.88 10.29
N ILE A 381 -13.05 -7.19 9.41
CA ILE A 381 -11.72 -7.58 8.93
C ILE A 381 -10.77 -6.40 8.78
N ALA A 382 -9.53 -6.59 9.21
CA ALA A 382 -8.43 -5.67 8.96
C ALA A 382 -7.18 -6.46 8.54
N ILE A 383 -6.34 -5.87 7.69
CA ILE A 383 -5.09 -6.50 7.24
C ILE A 383 -3.90 -5.75 7.83
N ASP A 384 -2.97 -6.47 8.47
CA ASP A 384 -1.76 -5.85 8.99
C ASP A 384 -0.77 -5.48 7.87
N ALA A 385 0.28 -4.72 8.22
CA ALA A 385 1.31 -4.27 7.28
C ALA A 385 2.09 -5.43 6.61
N PHE A 386 2.04 -6.64 7.17
CA PHE A 386 2.67 -7.84 6.62
C PHE A 386 1.73 -8.64 5.70
N GLY A 387 0.47 -8.21 5.58
CA GLY A 387 -0.55 -8.88 4.77
C GLY A 387 -1.29 -10.00 5.48
N ASN A 388 -1.21 -10.10 6.81
CA ASN A 388 -1.98 -11.09 7.55
C ASN A 388 -3.37 -10.55 7.91
N PRO A 389 -4.43 -11.35 7.71
CA PRO A 389 -5.77 -10.96 8.11
C PRO A 389 -5.98 -11.08 9.62
N TRP A 390 -6.64 -10.07 10.15
CA TRP A 390 -7.21 -9.98 11.49
C TRP A 390 -8.73 -9.89 11.35
N VAL A 391 -9.47 -10.58 12.22
CA VAL A 391 -10.93 -10.59 12.19
C VAL A 391 -11.51 -10.46 13.58
N ILE A 392 -12.69 -9.85 13.62
CA ILE A 392 -13.64 -10.06 14.73
C ILE A 392 -14.41 -11.34 14.40
N GLY A 393 -14.26 -12.35 15.25
CA GLY A 393 -14.91 -13.65 15.12
C GLY A 393 -16.43 -13.60 15.30
N SER A 394 -17.11 -14.69 14.98
CA SER A 394 -18.58 -14.79 15.18
C SER A 394 -19.00 -14.72 16.65
N ASP A 395 -18.09 -15.06 17.56
CA ASP A 395 -18.15 -14.94 19.02
C ASP A 395 -17.71 -13.56 19.55
N ASN A 396 -17.43 -12.61 18.66
CA ASN A 396 -16.88 -11.28 18.90
C ASN A 396 -15.42 -11.26 19.37
N GLY A 397 -14.74 -12.41 19.46
CA GLY A 397 -13.32 -12.48 19.82
C GLY A 397 -12.41 -11.92 18.73
N ILE A 398 -11.19 -11.53 19.08
CA ILE A 398 -10.21 -11.03 18.11
C ILE A 398 -9.26 -12.15 17.70
N TYR A 399 -9.17 -12.41 16.39
CA TYR A 399 -8.32 -13.46 15.84
C TYR A 399 -7.44 -12.93 14.72
N TYR A 400 -6.24 -13.49 14.57
CA TYR A 400 -5.35 -13.21 13.45
C TYR A 400 -4.83 -14.50 12.85
N HIS A 401 -4.54 -14.48 11.55
CA HIS A 401 -3.97 -15.63 10.87
C HIS A 401 -2.44 -15.54 10.84
N ASN A 402 -1.74 -16.47 11.48
CA ASN A 402 -0.28 -16.43 11.58
C ASN A 402 0.46 -17.09 10.39
N GLY A 403 -0.25 -17.32 9.29
CA GLY A 403 0.23 -18.06 8.11
C GLY A 403 -0.07 -19.56 8.14
N ILE A 404 -0.38 -20.14 9.31
CA ILE A 404 -0.70 -21.57 9.46
C ILE A 404 -2.14 -21.75 9.95
N LYS A 405 -2.55 -20.97 10.95
CA LYS A 405 -3.86 -21.09 11.60
C LYS A 405 -4.34 -19.74 12.12
N TRP A 406 -5.62 -19.69 12.44
CA TRP A 406 -6.21 -18.64 13.23
C TRP A 406 -5.76 -18.77 14.69
N VAL A 407 -5.35 -17.66 15.27
CA VAL A 407 -4.88 -17.53 16.64
C VAL A 407 -5.67 -16.41 17.31
N GLU A 408 -6.24 -16.70 18.48
CA GLU A 408 -6.91 -15.68 19.29
C GLU A 408 -5.87 -14.71 19.86
N TYR A 409 -6.16 -13.41 19.79
CA TYR A 409 -5.31 -12.40 20.39
C TYR A 409 -5.47 -12.41 21.92
N PRO A 410 -4.36 -12.41 22.69
CA PRO A 410 -4.42 -12.50 24.15
C PRO A 410 -5.25 -11.39 24.81
N GLY A 411 -5.84 -11.73 25.96
CA GLY A 411 -6.57 -10.78 26.81
C GLY A 411 -8.09 -10.84 26.70
N ASN A 412 -8.65 -11.87 26.03
CA ASN A 412 -10.09 -12.13 25.91
C ASN A 412 -10.89 -10.90 25.42
N GLY A 413 -10.31 -10.13 24.49
CA GLY A 413 -10.95 -8.94 23.96
C GLY A 413 -12.14 -9.31 23.07
N GLN A 414 -13.23 -8.55 23.23
CA GLN A 414 -14.39 -8.64 22.36
C GLN A 414 -14.69 -7.28 21.73
N ALA A 415 -15.02 -7.25 20.45
CA ALA A 415 -15.12 -6.00 19.71
C ALA A 415 -16.30 -5.93 18.73
N LEU A 416 -16.62 -4.69 18.38
CA LEU A 416 -17.59 -4.28 17.35
C LEU A 416 -16.92 -3.87 16.04
N ALA A 417 -15.70 -3.30 16.10
CA ALA A 417 -14.92 -2.88 14.95
C ALA A 417 -13.42 -3.03 15.21
N ILE A 418 -12.62 -3.31 14.18
CA ILE A 418 -11.17 -3.53 14.29
C ILE A 418 -10.38 -2.77 13.22
N SER A 419 -9.22 -2.23 13.60
CA SER A 419 -8.23 -1.70 12.68
C SER A 419 -6.82 -2.03 13.19
N ILE A 420 -5.88 -2.27 12.29
CA ILE A 420 -4.49 -2.56 12.65
C ILE A 420 -3.62 -1.39 12.20
N SER A 421 -2.78 -0.87 13.07
CA SER A 421 -1.80 0.16 12.72
C SER A 421 -0.65 -0.43 11.91
N GLN A 422 0.12 0.43 11.24
CA GLN A 422 1.27 0.03 10.44
C GLN A 422 2.37 -0.70 11.24
N ASP A 423 2.47 -0.44 12.55
CA ASP A 423 3.40 -1.12 13.46
C ASP A 423 2.87 -2.48 13.97
N GLY A 424 1.66 -2.88 13.57
CA GLY A 424 1.02 -4.14 13.94
C GLY A 424 0.21 -4.08 15.23
N THR A 425 0.02 -2.92 15.84
CA THR A 425 -0.83 -2.75 17.02
C THR A 425 -2.31 -2.88 16.63
N PRO A 426 -3.07 -3.82 17.20
CA PRO A 426 -4.50 -3.91 16.95
C PRO A 426 -5.25 -2.89 17.79
N TRP A 427 -6.19 -2.19 17.16
CA TRP A 427 -7.12 -1.25 17.78
C TRP A 427 -8.54 -1.72 17.57
N ILE A 428 -9.37 -1.59 18.60
CA ILE A 428 -10.76 -2.06 18.59
C ILE A 428 -11.71 -1.03 19.18
N ILE A 429 -12.96 -1.11 18.73
CA ILE A 429 -14.12 -0.65 19.50
C ILE A 429 -14.63 -1.83 20.31
N GLY A 430 -14.57 -1.75 21.64
CA GLY A 430 -15.08 -2.79 22.54
C GLY A 430 -16.60 -2.93 22.49
N MET A 431 -17.13 -4.01 23.08
CA MET A 431 -18.58 -4.23 23.19
C MET A 431 -19.31 -3.16 24.02
N ASP A 432 -18.58 -2.40 24.84
CA ASP A 432 -19.01 -1.23 25.60
C ASP A 432 -18.95 0.08 24.79
N ASN A 433 -18.51 0.03 23.53
CA ASN A 433 -18.19 1.14 22.63
C ASN A 433 -16.93 1.93 22.98
N HIS A 434 -16.17 1.56 24.02
CA HIS A 434 -14.92 2.22 24.35
C HIS A 434 -13.81 1.81 23.38
N ILE A 435 -12.78 2.65 23.22
CA ILE A 435 -11.65 2.39 22.32
C ILE A 435 -10.55 1.69 23.11
N TYR A 436 -10.02 0.58 22.57
CA TYR A 436 -8.89 -0.13 23.16
C TYR A 436 -7.79 -0.40 22.14
N HIS A 437 -6.54 -0.49 22.60
CA HIS A 437 -5.42 -0.99 21.81
C HIS A 437 -4.76 -2.19 22.50
N GLY A 438 -4.23 -3.11 21.70
CA GLY A 438 -3.53 -4.30 22.17
C GLY A 438 -2.07 -4.01 22.52
N THR A 439 -1.57 -4.64 23.57
CA THR A 439 -0.16 -4.52 24.04
C THR A 439 0.66 -5.80 23.81
N GLY A 440 0.11 -6.75 23.08
CA GLY A 440 0.62 -8.11 22.87
C GLY A 440 0.19 -9.11 23.94
N THR A 441 -0.26 -8.64 25.10
CA THR A 441 -0.69 -9.51 26.22
C THR A 441 -2.07 -9.17 26.78
N LYS A 442 -2.53 -7.94 26.60
CA LYS A 442 -3.82 -7.43 27.08
C LYS A 442 -4.30 -6.26 26.24
N TRP A 443 -5.56 -5.89 26.46
CA TRP A 443 -6.19 -4.67 25.95
C TRP A 443 -6.04 -3.53 26.97
N VAL A 444 -5.72 -2.34 26.47
CA VAL A 444 -5.64 -1.10 27.26
C VAL A 444 -6.60 -0.10 26.65
N GLU A 445 -7.46 0.49 27.48
CA GLU A 445 -8.40 1.52 27.06
C GLU A 445 -7.63 2.79 26.67
N GLU A 446 -8.01 3.39 25.54
CA GLU A 446 -7.42 4.65 25.09
C GLU A 446 -7.91 5.82 25.94
N SER A 447 -7.00 6.74 26.20
CA SER A 447 -7.27 7.89 27.04
C SER A 447 -8.32 8.84 26.44
N GLY A 448 -8.89 9.70 27.29
CA GLY A 448 -9.83 10.74 26.86
C GLY A 448 -11.29 10.31 26.78
N GLY A 449 -11.64 9.07 27.16
CA GLY A 449 -13.03 8.61 27.32
C GLY A 449 -13.83 8.59 26.01
N GLY A 450 -13.16 8.30 24.90
CA GLY A 450 -13.82 8.21 23.60
C GLY A 450 -14.77 7.02 23.53
N ILE A 451 -15.86 7.18 22.78
CA ILE A 451 -16.77 6.10 22.41
C ILE A 451 -16.97 6.10 20.90
N GLY A 452 -16.95 4.92 20.28
CA GLY A 452 -17.00 4.76 18.83
C GLY A 452 -17.94 3.66 18.36
N LYS A 453 -18.25 3.68 17.07
CA LYS A 453 -19.01 2.63 16.34
C LYS A 453 -18.17 1.94 15.27
N ASP A 454 -17.13 2.62 14.79
CA ASP A 454 -16.21 2.17 13.76
C ASP A 454 -14.87 2.87 13.99
N ILE A 455 -13.75 2.24 13.60
CA ILE A 455 -12.40 2.72 13.90
C ILE A 455 -11.48 2.57 12.69
N ALA A 456 -10.61 3.56 12.49
CA ALA A 456 -9.52 3.52 11.53
C ALA A 456 -8.27 4.14 12.16
N ILE A 457 -7.10 3.61 11.82
CA ILE A 457 -5.82 4.16 12.29
C ILE A 457 -5.13 4.89 11.14
N ASP A 458 -4.62 6.10 11.40
CA ASP A 458 -3.87 6.87 10.42
C ASP A 458 -2.39 6.40 10.32
N ALA A 459 -1.69 6.91 9.30
CA ALA A 459 -0.27 6.62 9.05
C ALA A 459 0.68 6.94 10.22
N PHE A 460 0.24 7.72 11.21
CA PHE A 460 1.03 8.08 12.39
C PHE A 460 0.66 7.24 13.62
N GLY A 461 -0.25 6.28 13.47
CA GLY A 461 -0.72 5.43 14.56
C GLY A 461 -1.82 6.08 15.41
N ASN A 462 -2.40 7.20 14.99
CA ASN A 462 -3.48 7.81 15.77
C ASN A 462 -4.83 7.17 15.41
N PRO A 463 -5.67 6.87 16.41
CA PRO A 463 -7.00 6.33 16.16
C PRO A 463 -7.98 7.44 15.76
N TRP A 464 -8.83 7.08 14.80
CA TRP A 464 -9.99 7.84 14.33
C TRP A 464 -11.24 7.00 14.48
N VAL A 465 -12.34 7.63 14.88
CA VAL A 465 -13.59 6.92 15.15
C VAL A 465 -14.79 7.63 14.55
N ILE A 466 -15.80 6.84 14.21
CA ILE A 466 -17.18 7.32 14.13
C ILE A 466 -17.76 7.32 15.54
N GLY A 467 -18.07 8.49 16.08
CA GLY A 467 -18.64 8.65 17.41
C GLY A 467 -20.08 8.16 17.53
N SER A 468 -20.60 8.12 18.76
CA SER A 468 -22.00 7.72 19.03
C SER A 468 -23.05 8.61 18.34
N ASP A 469 -22.70 9.87 18.07
CA ASP A 469 -23.46 10.89 17.35
C ASP A 469 -23.28 10.85 15.81
N ASN A 470 -22.57 9.83 15.32
CA ASN A 470 -22.09 9.63 13.96
C ASN A 470 -21.06 10.66 13.48
N GLY A 471 -20.52 11.52 14.36
CA GLY A 471 -19.46 12.46 14.02
C GLY A 471 -18.11 11.77 13.82
N ILE A 472 -17.21 12.41 13.07
CA ILE A 472 -15.85 11.90 12.87
C ILE A 472 -14.93 12.55 13.91
N TYR A 473 -14.19 11.75 14.66
CA TYR A 473 -13.25 12.20 15.69
C TYR A 473 -11.89 11.53 15.50
N TYR A 474 -10.83 12.20 15.92
CA TYR A 474 -9.48 11.65 15.98
C TYR A 474 -8.83 11.94 17.32
N HIS A 475 -7.99 11.02 17.79
CA HIS A 475 -7.22 11.22 19.00
C HIS A 475 -5.88 11.89 18.68
N ASN A 476 -5.53 12.99 19.34
CA ASN A 476 -4.28 13.69 19.10
C ASN A 476 -3.15 13.35 20.10
N GLY A 477 -3.30 12.24 20.82
CA GLY A 477 -2.42 11.81 21.91
C GLY A 477 -2.79 12.38 23.29
N ASN A 478 -3.74 13.33 23.37
CA ASN A 478 -4.23 13.87 24.65
C ASN A 478 -5.75 13.81 24.80
N ARG A 479 -6.50 14.05 23.71
CA ARG A 479 -7.96 14.05 23.72
C ARG A 479 -8.52 13.76 22.33
N TRP A 480 -9.80 13.41 22.31
CA TRP A 480 -10.60 13.30 21.10
C TRP A 480 -10.94 14.69 20.54
N ILE A 481 -10.66 14.89 19.26
CA ILE A 481 -10.92 16.12 18.51
C ILE A 481 -11.89 15.78 17.38
N GLN A 482 -12.98 16.54 17.28
CA GLN A 482 -13.89 16.42 16.14
C GLN A 482 -13.20 16.89 14.87
N TYR A 483 -13.25 16.10 13.80
CA TYR A 483 -12.73 16.50 12.51
C TYR A 483 -13.57 17.66 11.94
N PRO A 484 -12.94 18.73 11.41
CA PRO A 484 -13.68 19.89 10.94
C PRO A 484 -14.64 19.59 9.78
N GLY A 485 -15.58 20.51 9.55
CA GLY A 485 -16.58 20.40 8.47
C GLY A 485 -17.84 19.63 8.84
N GLY A 486 -17.98 19.16 10.09
CA GLY A 486 -19.22 18.61 10.62
C GLY A 486 -19.69 17.32 9.95
N GLY A 487 -18.78 16.58 9.34
CA GLY A 487 -19.10 15.33 8.64
C GLY A 487 -19.70 14.30 9.57
N LYS A 488 -20.50 13.41 8.99
CA LYS A 488 -21.09 12.27 9.67
C LYS A 488 -21.04 11.03 8.80
N GLY A 489 -20.84 9.87 9.42
CA GLY A 489 -20.76 8.61 8.70
C GLY A 489 -21.15 7.39 9.54
N TYR A 490 -21.26 6.25 8.87
CA TYR A 490 -21.42 4.94 9.48
C TYR A 490 -20.13 4.11 9.46
N LYS A 491 -19.26 4.38 8.50
CA LYS A 491 -17.98 3.70 8.31
C LYS A 491 -16.87 4.69 8.01
N ILE A 492 -15.67 4.41 8.47
CA ILE A 492 -14.47 5.25 8.29
C ILE A 492 -13.27 4.43 7.85
N ILE A 493 -12.47 4.98 6.94
CA ILE A 493 -11.14 4.47 6.64
C ILE A 493 -10.18 5.64 6.39
N ILE A 494 -8.90 5.42 6.72
CA ILE A 494 -7.84 6.41 6.54
C ILE A 494 -6.64 5.69 5.90
N ALA A 495 -5.98 6.36 4.95
CA ALA A 495 -4.75 5.85 4.38
C ALA A 495 -3.64 5.78 5.44
N GLN A 496 -2.99 4.60 5.52
CA GLN A 496 -1.87 4.31 6.42
C GLN A 496 -0.51 4.42 5.74
#